data_AF-A0A820U0M7-F1
#
_entry.id   AF-A0A820U0M7-F1
#
_cell.length_a   1.000
_cell.length_b   1.000
_cell.length_c   1.000
_cell.angle_alpha   90.00
_cell.angle_beta   90.00
_cell.angle_gamma   90.00
#
_symmetry.space_group_name_H-M   'P 1'
#
loop_
_entity.id
_entity.type
_entity.pdbx_description
1 polymer ?
#
loop_
_entity_poly.entity_id
_entity_poly.type
_entity_poly.pdbx_seq_one_letter_code
_entity_poly.pdbx_strand_id
1 'polypeptide(L)'
;MDFHYQKKHVELLVEKGIIPFKVSELECDFTECTIRAMKDRNDPNRPFPLRDSPEAMAYKNGIYQHGIVPVRQWYTEEHKNGNIKCNKKKIQNYLERKLLNQAAGIADLCISPQELLNRLGEHEHYCPVSLTLRDELVDCSATITTDYVAEYQGRYYRMAGPKELQLFLDDSERFAPVEPRKLLPAPNHRPHRRTEAEAKPMFPKPIEFASYWPVTYLEGEQEFPVEYRDKLYFLLNEEVREKFMRQPEKYWNIRLPNKLSPPKTPIDLLNLPCLGYLEQTIATVIIKSLTVTGTFKPKFPFLSIQASALIYMAYHLKAYNTKKQCELISYLAEKPTVRYKPPEYNVKYETFFVLRQNVPTLNWLT
;
A
#
# COMPACT_ATOMS: atom_id res chain seq x y z
N MET A 1 -10.93 41.78 -32.43
CA MET A 1 -10.85 40.52 -33.19
C MET A 1 -10.74 39.41 -32.16
N ASP A 2 -11.87 38.86 -31.72
CA ASP A 2 -11.89 37.81 -30.68
C ASP A 2 -12.15 36.48 -31.37
N PHE A 3 -11.08 35.73 -31.64
CA PHE A 3 -11.06 34.75 -32.73
C PHE A 3 -11.05 33.27 -32.31
N HIS A 4 -11.23 32.90 -31.04
CA HIS A 4 -10.85 31.54 -30.60
C HIS A 4 -11.89 30.79 -29.76
N TYR A 5 -13.17 30.89 -30.09
CA TYR A 5 -14.23 30.08 -29.46
C TYR A 5 -14.62 28.83 -30.27
N GLN A 6 -13.89 28.48 -31.33
CA GLN A 6 -14.13 27.26 -32.11
C GLN A 6 -12.86 26.41 -32.21
N LYS A 7 -13.03 25.09 -32.16
CA LYS A 7 -11.91 24.13 -32.23
C LYS A 7 -11.04 24.30 -33.48
N LYS A 8 -11.65 24.58 -34.65
CA LYS A 8 -10.93 24.81 -35.91
C LYS A 8 -9.90 25.94 -35.83
N HIS A 9 -10.20 26.99 -35.06
CA HIS A 9 -9.26 28.09 -34.88
C HIS A 9 -8.08 27.68 -34.00
N VAL A 10 -8.31 26.84 -33.00
CA VAL A 10 -7.25 26.27 -32.16
C VAL A 10 -6.35 25.35 -32.99
N GLU A 11 -6.94 24.48 -33.82
CA GLU A 11 -6.19 23.61 -34.74
C GLU A 11 -5.30 24.42 -35.70
N LEU A 12 -5.82 25.53 -36.24
CA LEU A 12 -5.04 26.43 -37.10
C LEU A 12 -3.90 27.13 -36.35
N LEU A 13 -4.11 27.52 -35.08
CA LEU A 13 -3.04 28.07 -34.25
C LEU A 13 -1.93 27.04 -34.02
N VAL A 14 -2.29 25.79 -33.74
CA VAL A 14 -1.36 24.68 -33.56
C VAL A 14 -0.58 24.40 -34.86
N GLU A 15 -1.25 24.40 -36.01
CA GLU A 15 -0.60 24.24 -37.32
C GLU A 15 0.45 25.34 -37.59
N LYS A 16 0.20 26.56 -37.10
CA LYS A 16 1.15 27.68 -37.16
C LYS A 16 2.17 27.69 -36.03
N GLY A 17 2.16 26.72 -35.14
CA GLY A 17 3.08 26.64 -33.99
C GLY A 17 2.82 27.68 -32.90
N ILE A 18 1.61 28.26 -32.85
CA ILE A 18 1.22 29.28 -31.89
C ILE A 18 0.40 28.62 -30.78
N ILE A 19 0.98 28.50 -29.59
CA ILE A 19 0.26 27.99 -28.41
C ILE A 19 0.15 29.13 -27.39
N PRO A 20 -1.06 29.63 -27.10
CA PRO A 20 -1.25 30.67 -26.10
C PRO A 20 -0.79 30.21 -24.72
N PHE A 21 0.16 30.94 -24.14
CA PHE A 21 0.69 30.64 -22.82
C PHE A 21 -0.37 30.78 -21.71
N LYS A 22 -1.19 31.82 -21.79
CA LYS A 22 -2.29 32.08 -20.85
C LYS A 22 -3.59 32.25 -21.63
N VAL A 23 -4.59 31.46 -21.25
CA VAL A 23 -5.96 31.63 -21.72
C VAL A 23 -6.78 32.13 -20.54
N SER A 24 -7.61 33.15 -20.77
CA SER A 24 -8.50 33.69 -19.74
C SER A 24 -9.87 33.84 -20.35
N GLU A 25 -10.84 33.18 -19.73
CA GLU A 25 -12.24 33.27 -20.10
C GLU A 25 -12.91 34.30 -19.18
N LEU A 26 -13.55 35.30 -19.78
CA LEU A 26 -14.34 36.28 -19.05
C LEU A 26 -15.79 35.82 -19.08
N GLU A 27 -16.24 35.23 -17.98
CA GLU A 27 -17.63 34.85 -17.82
C GLU A 27 -18.47 36.08 -17.47
N CYS A 28 -19.40 36.43 -18.36
CA CYS A 28 -20.35 37.51 -18.16
C CYS A 28 -21.77 36.99 -18.38
N ASP A 29 -22.71 37.47 -17.58
CA ASP A 29 -24.10 37.11 -17.75
C ASP A 29 -24.66 37.62 -19.09
N PHE A 30 -25.45 36.79 -19.77
CA PHE A 30 -25.99 37.09 -21.08
C PHE A 30 -26.89 38.34 -21.07
N THR A 31 -27.65 38.55 -19.99
CA THR A 31 -28.54 39.72 -19.89
C THR A 31 -27.74 41.02 -19.82
N GLU A 32 -26.67 41.03 -19.02
CA GLU A 32 -25.75 42.16 -18.89
C GLU A 32 -25.00 42.43 -20.21
N CYS A 33 -24.52 41.38 -20.89
CA CYS A 33 -23.92 41.49 -22.22
C CYS A 33 -24.89 42.13 -23.23
N THR A 34 -26.18 41.77 -23.18
CA THR A 34 -27.20 42.31 -24.09
C THR A 34 -27.49 43.79 -23.81
N ILE A 35 -27.57 44.17 -22.52
CA ILE A 35 -27.77 45.57 -22.10
C ILE A 35 -26.60 46.44 -22.57
N ARG A 36 -25.35 45.98 -22.41
CA ARG A 36 -24.16 46.70 -22.88
C ARG A 36 -24.14 46.83 -24.40
N ALA A 37 -24.45 45.75 -25.12
CA ALA A 37 -24.52 45.76 -26.57
C ALA A 37 -25.57 46.76 -27.10
N MET A 38 -26.72 46.89 -26.43
CA MET A 38 -27.74 47.90 -26.79
C MET A 38 -27.28 49.33 -26.54
N LYS A 39 -26.55 49.58 -25.45
CA LYS A 39 -25.97 50.90 -25.15
C LYS A 39 -24.91 51.29 -26.18
N ASP A 40 -23.96 50.40 -26.43
CA ASP A 40 -22.88 50.60 -27.42
C ASP A 40 -23.43 50.79 -28.84
N ARG A 41 -24.52 50.12 -29.18
CA ARG A 41 -25.19 50.29 -30.48
C ARG A 41 -25.64 51.73 -30.74
N ASN A 42 -25.99 52.46 -29.68
CA ASN A 42 -26.48 53.83 -29.78
C ASN A 42 -25.39 54.88 -29.48
N ASP A 43 -24.13 54.46 -29.30
CA ASP A 43 -23.03 55.38 -29.00
C ASP A 43 -22.64 56.20 -30.26
N PRO A 44 -22.67 57.55 -30.19
CA PRO A 44 -22.29 58.41 -31.31
C PRO A 44 -20.80 58.32 -31.68
N ASN A 45 -19.93 57.85 -30.79
CA ASN A 45 -18.49 57.72 -31.02
C ASN A 45 -18.08 56.36 -31.59
N ARG A 46 -19.04 55.52 -31.99
CA ARG A 46 -18.76 54.16 -32.41
C ARG A 46 -18.05 54.13 -33.77
N PRO A 47 -16.88 53.46 -33.89
CA PRO A 47 -16.08 53.49 -35.11
C PRO A 47 -16.71 52.69 -36.27
N PHE A 48 -17.47 51.63 -35.98
CA PHE A 48 -18.11 50.79 -37.01
C PHE A 48 -19.49 50.26 -36.54
N PRO A 49 -20.50 50.21 -37.44
CA PRO A 49 -21.78 49.60 -37.13
C PRO A 49 -21.64 48.07 -37.07
N LEU A 50 -21.98 47.49 -35.91
CA LEU A 50 -21.99 46.04 -35.66
C LEU A 50 -23.42 45.52 -35.52
N ARG A 51 -23.63 44.23 -35.87
CA ARG A 51 -24.93 43.55 -35.69
C ARG A 51 -25.11 43.16 -34.22
N ASP A 52 -25.65 44.09 -33.43
CA ASP A 52 -25.87 43.96 -31.98
C ASP A 52 -27.35 44.11 -31.60
N SER A 53 -28.26 43.70 -32.48
CA SER A 53 -29.65 43.50 -32.07
C SER A 53 -29.73 42.37 -31.03
N PRO A 54 -30.73 42.37 -30.12
CA PRO A 54 -30.91 41.27 -29.17
C PRO A 54 -30.99 39.89 -29.85
N GLU A 55 -31.61 39.80 -31.02
CA GLU A 55 -31.64 38.58 -31.85
C GLU A 55 -30.24 38.15 -32.30
N ALA A 56 -29.43 39.10 -32.78
CA ALA A 56 -28.05 38.83 -33.19
C ALA A 56 -27.18 38.42 -31.99
N MET A 57 -27.39 39.03 -30.81
CA MET A 57 -26.70 38.66 -29.57
C MET A 57 -27.09 37.25 -29.11
N ALA A 58 -28.38 36.89 -29.17
CA ALA A 58 -28.85 35.54 -28.85
C ALA A 58 -28.22 34.48 -29.77
N TYR A 59 -28.18 34.75 -31.08
CA TYR A 59 -27.52 33.88 -32.05
C TYR A 59 -26.01 33.72 -31.76
N LYS A 60 -25.30 34.82 -31.51
CA LYS A 60 -23.86 34.79 -31.14
C LYS A 60 -23.63 33.99 -29.86
N ASN A 61 -24.48 34.15 -28.85
CA ASN A 61 -24.37 33.41 -27.59
C ASN A 61 -24.57 31.91 -27.79
N GLY A 62 -25.55 31.49 -28.61
CA GLY A 62 -25.74 30.09 -28.96
C GLY A 62 -24.49 29.46 -29.60
N ILE A 63 -23.87 30.16 -30.56
CA ILE A 63 -22.62 29.69 -31.17
C ILE A 63 -21.49 29.62 -30.14
N TYR A 64 -21.35 30.64 -29.29
CA TYR A 64 -20.33 30.68 -28.25
C TYR A 64 -20.43 29.48 -27.30
N GLN A 65 -21.62 29.24 -26.74
CA GLN A 65 -21.84 28.15 -25.78
C GLN A 65 -21.51 26.77 -26.36
N HIS A 66 -21.85 26.53 -27.63
CA HIS A 66 -21.50 25.26 -28.30
C HIS A 66 -20.01 25.16 -28.63
N GLY A 67 -19.37 26.27 -29.01
CA GLY A 67 -17.99 26.27 -29.46
C GLY A 67 -16.96 26.27 -28.33
N ILE A 68 -17.24 26.96 -27.21
CA ILE A 68 -16.26 27.19 -26.14
C ILE A 68 -15.98 25.94 -25.31
N VAL A 69 -16.96 25.04 -25.13
CA VAL A 69 -16.82 23.86 -24.28
C VAL A 69 -15.69 22.93 -24.78
N PRO A 70 -15.63 22.54 -26.07
CA PRO A 70 -14.50 21.79 -26.61
C PRO A 70 -13.16 22.52 -26.50
N VAL A 71 -13.15 23.84 -26.68
CA VAL A 71 -11.93 24.66 -26.58
C VAL A 71 -11.39 24.66 -25.14
N ARG A 72 -12.29 24.80 -24.15
CA ARG A 72 -11.95 24.78 -22.72
C ARG A 72 -11.36 23.43 -22.32
N GLN A 73 -11.98 22.33 -22.76
CA GLN A 73 -11.48 20.98 -22.53
C GLN A 73 -10.07 20.81 -23.11
N TRP A 74 -9.89 21.21 -24.38
CA TRP A 74 -8.59 21.11 -25.05
C TRP A 74 -7.46 21.85 -24.32
N TYR A 75 -7.66 23.12 -23.95
CA TYR A 75 -6.62 23.88 -23.21
C TYR A 75 -6.36 23.34 -21.79
N THR A 76 -7.34 22.68 -21.18
CA THR A 76 -7.21 22.10 -19.84
C THR A 76 -6.47 20.78 -19.87
N GLU A 77 -6.77 19.93 -20.85
CA GLU A 77 -6.20 18.57 -20.98
C GLU A 77 -4.80 18.60 -21.60
N GLU A 78 -4.62 19.30 -22.73
CA GLU A 78 -3.37 19.24 -23.51
C GLU A 78 -2.27 20.11 -22.91
N HIS A 79 -2.60 21.30 -22.41
CA HIS A 79 -1.59 22.28 -21.99
C HIS A 79 -1.71 22.72 -20.53
N LYS A 80 -2.86 22.49 -19.88
CA LYS A 80 -3.18 22.96 -18.51
C LYS A 80 -3.13 24.49 -18.36
N ASN A 81 -3.37 25.25 -19.44
CA ASN A 81 -3.14 26.72 -19.48
C ASN A 81 -4.24 27.55 -18.83
N GLY A 82 -5.37 26.93 -18.46
CA GLY A 82 -6.57 27.64 -18.01
C GLY A 82 -6.43 28.34 -16.65
N ASN A 83 -5.53 27.88 -15.77
CA ASN A 83 -5.39 28.41 -14.40
C ASN A 83 -3.97 28.81 -14.02
N ILE A 84 -3.05 28.92 -14.99
CA ILE A 84 -1.65 29.22 -14.70
C ILE A 84 -1.46 30.72 -14.51
N LYS A 85 -0.87 31.11 -13.38
CA LYS A 85 -0.31 32.45 -13.21
C LYS A 85 0.94 32.57 -14.06
N CYS A 86 0.85 33.29 -15.17
CA CYS A 86 2.01 33.58 -16.01
C CYS A 86 3.09 34.30 -15.20
N ASN A 87 4.18 33.57 -14.91
CA ASN A 87 5.35 34.12 -14.27
C ASN A 87 6.40 34.38 -15.34
N LYS A 88 6.35 35.57 -15.95
CA LYS A 88 7.31 36.00 -16.99
C LYS A 88 8.77 35.78 -16.58
N LYS A 89 9.07 35.88 -15.28
CA LYS A 89 10.42 35.62 -14.74
C LYS A 89 10.85 34.16 -14.91
N LYS A 90 9.95 33.19 -14.76
CA LYS A 90 10.25 31.76 -14.98
C LYS A 90 10.56 31.48 -16.45
N ILE A 91 9.77 32.05 -17.35
CA ILE A 91 9.98 31.91 -18.81
C ILE A 91 11.34 32.50 -19.19
N GLN A 92 11.62 33.72 -18.71
CA GLN A 92 12.89 34.39 -18.95
C GLN A 92 14.08 33.56 -18.43
N ASN A 93 14.00 33.07 -17.19
CA ASN A 93 15.02 32.23 -16.60
C ASN A 93 15.22 30.93 -17.39
N TYR A 94 14.14 30.28 -17.84
CA TYR A 94 14.22 29.09 -18.69
C TYR A 94 14.95 29.37 -20.01
N LEU A 95 14.60 30.47 -20.70
CA LEU A 95 15.25 30.86 -21.95
C LEU A 95 16.73 31.18 -21.76
N GLU A 96 17.08 31.92 -20.70
CA GLU A 96 18.47 32.25 -20.36
C GLU A 96 19.30 30.99 -20.07
N ARG A 97 18.78 30.08 -19.24
CA ARG A 97 19.48 28.83 -18.91
C ARG A 97 19.63 27.93 -20.13
N LYS A 98 18.62 27.87 -21.00
CA LYS A 98 18.69 27.13 -22.25
C LYS A 98 19.76 27.67 -23.19
N LEU A 99 19.90 28.99 -23.32
CA LEU A 99 20.96 29.63 -24.11
C LEU A 99 22.35 29.33 -23.53
N LEU A 100 22.46 29.22 -22.21
CA LEU A 100 23.69 28.86 -21.51
C LEU A 100 23.96 27.34 -21.45
N ASN A 101 23.15 26.51 -22.12
CA ASN A 101 23.20 25.04 -22.04
C ASN A 101 23.14 24.49 -20.61
N GLN A 102 22.41 25.15 -19.73
CA GLN A 102 22.15 24.71 -18.35
C GLN A 102 20.79 24.04 -18.25
N ALA A 103 20.62 23.14 -17.27
CA ALA A 103 19.31 22.58 -17.01
C ALA A 103 18.33 23.65 -16.55
N ALA A 104 17.08 23.56 -16.99
CA ALA A 104 16.03 24.50 -16.62
C ALA A 104 14.75 23.77 -16.22
N GLY A 105 14.11 24.21 -15.14
CA GLY A 105 12.83 23.66 -14.70
C GLY A 105 11.72 24.02 -15.68
N ILE A 106 10.84 23.06 -15.95
CA ILE A 106 9.77 23.23 -16.95
C ILE A 106 8.37 23.43 -16.35
N ALA A 107 8.31 23.56 -15.02
CA ALA A 107 7.07 23.83 -14.31
C ALA A 107 6.37 25.08 -14.87
N ASP A 108 5.06 24.98 -15.10
CA ASP A 108 4.23 26.06 -15.63
C ASP A 108 4.59 26.55 -17.05
N LEU A 109 5.35 25.79 -17.85
CA LEU A 109 5.67 26.13 -19.25
C LEU A 109 4.66 25.62 -20.28
N CYS A 110 3.52 25.08 -19.84
CA CYS A 110 2.42 24.67 -20.72
C CYS A 110 2.79 23.54 -21.70
N ILE A 111 3.80 22.74 -21.35
CA ILE A 111 4.28 21.60 -22.16
C ILE A 111 3.25 20.48 -22.09
N SER A 112 2.93 19.90 -23.24
CA SER A 112 1.95 18.82 -23.30
C SER A 112 2.51 17.53 -22.70
N PRO A 113 1.65 16.69 -22.08
CA PRO A 113 2.09 15.38 -21.58
C PRO A 113 2.69 14.52 -22.68
N GLN A 114 2.18 14.61 -23.91
CA GLN A 114 2.70 13.88 -25.07
C GLN A 114 4.10 14.36 -25.48
N GLU A 115 4.32 15.68 -25.52
CA GLU A 115 5.65 16.24 -25.80
C GLU A 115 6.65 15.78 -24.73
N LEU A 116 6.23 15.81 -23.46
CA LEU A 116 7.05 15.36 -22.34
C LEU A 116 7.46 13.90 -22.51
N LEU A 117 6.53 13.01 -22.88
CA LEU A 117 6.80 11.59 -23.12
C LEU A 117 7.73 11.36 -24.32
N ASN A 118 7.52 12.09 -25.42
CA ASN A 118 8.31 11.94 -26.65
C ASN A 118 9.77 12.38 -26.47
N ARG A 119 10.03 13.32 -25.57
CA ARG A 119 11.35 13.90 -25.31
C ARG A 119 11.94 13.44 -23.97
N LEU A 120 11.47 12.31 -23.42
CA LEU A 120 12.06 11.74 -22.21
C LEU A 120 13.55 11.41 -22.45
N GLY A 121 14.35 11.69 -21.42
CA GLY A 121 15.76 11.30 -21.41
C GLY A 121 15.96 9.81 -21.20
N GLU A 122 17.23 9.42 -21.09
CA GLU A 122 17.66 8.02 -20.92
C GLU A 122 17.13 7.36 -19.64
N HIS A 123 16.77 8.17 -18.65
CA HIS A 123 16.23 7.73 -17.37
C HIS A 123 14.70 7.56 -17.39
N GLU A 124 14.04 7.75 -18.54
CA GLU A 124 12.59 7.59 -18.71
C GLU A 124 11.78 8.30 -17.59
N HIS A 125 11.08 7.52 -16.76
CA HIS A 125 10.29 8.01 -15.62
C HIS A 125 11.03 8.04 -14.29
N TYR A 126 12.27 7.57 -14.24
CA TYR A 126 13.04 7.43 -13.02
C TYR A 126 13.88 8.66 -12.73
N CYS A 127 14.09 8.95 -11.45
CA CYS A 127 14.89 10.08 -11.03
C CYS A 127 16.40 9.84 -11.22
N PRO A 128 17.10 10.62 -12.09
CA PRO A 128 18.53 10.44 -12.34
C PRO A 128 19.40 10.78 -11.12
N VAL A 129 18.99 11.77 -10.31
CA VAL A 129 19.73 12.17 -9.09
C VAL A 129 19.69 11.07 -8.03
N SER A 130 18.52 10.47 -7.78
CA SER A 130 18.37 9.37 -6.82
C SER A 130 19.18 8.15 -7.24
N LEU A 131 19.17 7.82 -8.54
CA LEU A 131 19.94 6.71 -9.09
C LEU A 131 21.46 6.95 -8.96
N THR A 132 21.91 8.16 -9.29
CA THR A 132 23.34 8.49 -9.28
C THR A 132 23.91 8.58 -7.87
N LEU A 133 23.21 9.25 -6.94
CA LEU A 133 23.71 9.51 -5.59
C LEU A 133 23.44 8.38 -4.60
N ARG A 134 22.26 7.76 -4.64
CA ARG A 134 21.80 6.79 -3.63
C ARG A 134 21.64 5.38 -4.16
N ASP A 135 21.80 5.18 -5.48
CA ASP A 135 21.52 3.90 -6.15
C ASP A 135 20.07 3.44 -5.91
N GLU A 136 19.14 4.40 -5.89
CA GLU A 136 17.72 4.16 -5.65
C GLU A 136 16.89 4.36 -6.92
N LEU A 137 16.13 3.33 -7.29
CA LEU A 137 15.13 3.37 -8.37
C LEU A 137 13.84 4.00 -7.83
N VAL A 138 13.70 5.30 -8.01
CA VAL A 138 12.47 6.03 -7.67
C VAL A 138 11.68 6.28 -8.95
N ASP A 139 10.55 5.59 -9.09
CA ASP A 139 9.61 5.78 -10.20
C ASP A 139 8.76 7.04 -9.98
N CYS A 140 8.84 7.99 -10.92
CA CYS A 140 8.07 9.23 -10.92
C CYS A 140 6.93 9.22 -11.96
N SER A 141 6.55 8.05 -12.48
CA SER A 141 5.45 7.88 -13.44
C SER A 141 4.08 8.30 -12.89
N ALA A 142 3.83 8.05 -11.60
CA ALA A 142 2.58 8.40 -10.93
C ALA A 142 2.32 9.91 -10.84
N THR A 143 3.39 10.73 -10.90
CA THR A 143 3.28 12.18 -10.83
C THR A 143 2.99 12.75 -12.22
N ILE A 144 1.72 13.09 -12.49
CA ILE A 144 1.29 13.68 -13.77
C ILE A 144 1.71 15.17 -13.89
N THR A 145 2.17 15.79 -12.80
CA THR A 145 2.58 17.19 -12.81
C THR A 145 3.99 17.39 -13.36
N THR A 146 4.24 18.56 -13.94
CA THR A 146 5.53 18.98 -14.51
C THR A 146 6.40 19.74 -13.50
N ASP A 147 6.01 19.75 -12.22
CA ASP A 147 6.62 20.59 -11.19
C ASP A 147 8.08 20.22 -10.93
N TYR A 148 8.38 18.92 -10.97
CA TYR A 148 9.70 18.34 -10.70
C TYR A 148 10.36 17.81 -11.98
N VAL A 149 10.16 18.51 -13.09
CA VAL A 149 10.76 18.14 -14.37
C VAL A 149 11.71 19.24 -14.82
N ALA A 150 12.87 18.84 -15.34
CA ALA A 150 13.85 19.74 -15.93
C ALA A 150 14.17 19.35 -17.37
N GLU A 151 14.37 20.34 -18.23
CA GLU A 151 14.97 20.17 -19.57
C GLU A 151 16.48 20.32 -19.45
N TYR A 152 17.22 19.40 -20.06
CA TYR A 152 18.65 19.53 -20.30
C TYR A 152 19.00 18.96 -21.67
N GLN A 153 19.73 19.73 -22.49
CA GLN A 153 20.13 19.35 -23.86
C GLN A 153 18.96 18.83 -24.73
N GLY A 154 17.77 19.42 -24.57
CA GLY A 154 16.59 19.06 -25.35
C GLY A 154 15.84 17.80 -24.89
N ARG A 155 16.28 17.14 -23.81
CA ARG A 155 15.61 16.00 -23.17
C ARG A 155 15.02 16.39 -21.82
N TYR A 156 13.93 15.74 -21.42
CA TYR A 156 13.27 15.95 -20.15
C TYR A 156 13.63 14.87 -19.13
N TYR A 157 13.89 15.30 -17.90
CA TYR A 157 14.23 14.43 -16.77
C TYR A 157 13.26 14.68 -15.62
N ARG A 158 12.64 13.60 -15.12
CA ARG A 158 11.74 13.65 -13.97
C ARG A 158 12.54 13.48 -12.68
N MET A 159 12.18 14.25 -11.66
CA MET A 159 12.85 14.25 -10.36
C MET A 159 11.88 13.78 -9.28
N ALA A 160 12.40 13.09 -8.27
CA ALA A 160 11.60 12.57 -7.16
C ALA A 160 10.98 13.66 -6.29
N GLY A 161 11.56 14.86 -6.27
CA GLY A 161 11.09 15.97 -5.47
C GLY A 161 11.86 17.26 -5.72
N PRO A 162 11.57 18.31 -4.92
CA PRO A 162 12.17 19.63 -5.10
C PRO A 162 13.66 19.66 -4.76
N LYS A 163 14.13 18.84 -3.82
CA LYS A 163 15.55 18.79 -3.43
C LYS A 163 16.38 18.21 -4.56
N GLU A 164 15.93 17.09 -5.12
CA GLU A 164 16.56 16.43 -6.26
C GLU A 164 16.55 17.34 -7.50
N LEU A 165 15.45 18.08 -7.73
CA LEU A 165 15.38 19.08 -8.80
C LEU A 165 16.45 20.16 -8.66
N GLN A 166 16.61 20.75 -7.47
CA GLN A 166 17.63 21.79 -7.26
C GLN A 166 19.04 21.25 -7.53
N LEU A 167 19.37 20.06 -7.03
CA LEU A 167 20.65 19.41 -7.30
C LEU A 167 20.91 19.23 -8.80
N PHE A 168 19.88 18.87 -9.57
CA PHE A 168 20.01 18.73 -11.02
C PHE A 168 20.16 20.06 -11.74
N LEU A 169 19.49 21.10 -11.26
CA LEU A 169 19.63 22.45 -11.79
C LEU A 169 21.04 23.00 -11.52
N ASP A 170 21.65 22.66 -10.38
CA ASP A 170 23.00 23.11 -10.02
C ASP A 170 24.09 22.39 -10.82
N ASP A 171 23.98 21.08 -11.03
CA ASP A 171 25.01 20.25 -11.70
C ASP A 171 24.39 19.22 -12.66
N SER A 172 23.81 19.70 -13.75
CA SER A 172 23.10 18.86 -14.73
C SER A 172 23.98 17.85 -15.48
N GLU A 173 25.24 18.21 -15.76
CA GLU A 173 26.16 17.36 -16.53
C GLU A 173 26.53 16.09 -15.76
N ARG A 174 26.61 16.17 -14.43
CA ARG A 174 26.87 15.02 -13.56
C ARG A 174 25.77 13.96 -13.60
N PHE A 175 24.52 14.37 -13.75
CA PHE A 175 23.35 13.48 -13.67
C PHE A 175 22.79 13.08 -15.04
N ALA A 176 23.06 13.86 -16.08
CA ALA A 176 22.68 13.58 -17.45
C ALA A 176 23.85 13.79 -18.43
N PRO A 177 24.97 13.06 -18.26
CA PRO A 177 26.08 13.11 -19.21
C PRO A 177 25.68 12.44 -20.54
N VAL A 178 26.40 12.76 -21.62
CA VAL A 178 26.21 12.15 -22.95
C VAL A 178 26.38 10.63 -22.90
N GLU A 179 27.27 10.15 -22.02
CA GLU A 179 27.42 8.74 -21.70
C GLU A 179 27.07 8.51 -20.22
N PRO A 180 25.88 7.95 -19.92
CA PRO A 180 25.44 7.71 -18.55
C PRO A 180 26.36 6.68 -17.89
N ARG A 181 27.01 7.09 -16.79
CA ARG A 181 27.83 6.17 -15.98
C ARG A 181 27.01 5.03 -15.37
N LYS A 182 25.73 5.30 -15.10
CA LYS A 182 24.75 4.34 -14.60
C LYS A 182 23.54 4.36 -15.50
N LEU A 183 23.34 3.26 -16.20
CA LEU A 183 22.14 3.02 -17.00
C LEU A 183 21.03 2.46 -16.11
N LEU A 184 19.78 2.70 -16.52
CA LEU A 184 18.66 1.99 -15.93
C LEU A 184 18.82 0.48 -16.17
N PRO A 185 18.44 -0.36 -15.18
CA PRO A 185 18.32 -1.78 -15.41
C PRO A 185 17.39 -2.07 -16.60
N ALA A 186 17.66 -3.15 -17.32
CA ALA A 186 16.77 -3.63 -18.37
C ALA A 186 15.32 -3.75 -17.85
N PRO A 187 14.29 -3.52 -18.67
CA PRO A 187 12.89 -3.54 -18.21
C PRO A 187 12.51 -4.78 -17.40
N ASN A 188 13.02 -5.96 -17.79
CA ASN A 188 12.76 -7.24 -17.11
C ASN A 188 13.42 -7.32 -15.71
N HIS A 189 14.44 -6.51 -15.46
CA HIS A 189 15.15 -6.37 -14.19
C HIS A 189 14.68 -5.14 -13.40
N ARG A 190 13.52 -4.56 -13.74
CA ARG A 190 12.89 -3.50 -12.94
C ARG A 190 11.81 -4.11 -12.05
N PRO A 191 11.68 -3.65 -10.80
CA PRO A 191 10.67 -4.16 -9.90
C PRO A 191 9.29 -3.64 -10.32
N HIS A 192 8.29 -4.52 -10.34
CA HIS A 192 6.92 -4.20 -10.72
C HIS A 192 6.00 -4.39 -9.52
N ARG A 193 5.23 -3.36 -9.19
CA ARG A 193 4.16 -3.46 -8.19
C ARG A 193 3.03 -4.29 -8.78
N ARG A 194 2.59 -5.31 -8.05
CA ARG A 194 1.44 -6.12 -8.43
C ARG A 194 0.32 -5.95 -7.41
N THR A 195 -0.90 -6.16 -7.85
CA THR A 195 -2.06 -6.32 -6.98
C THR A 195 -2.28 -7.81 -6.68
N GLU A 196 -2.99 -8.15 -5.62
CA GLU A 196 -3.33 -9.56 -5.33
C GLU A 196 -4.09 -10.23 -6.48
N ALA A 197 -4.97 -9.48 -7.14
CA ALA A 197 -5.73 -9.97 -8.30
C ALA A 197 -4.81 -10.33 -9.47
N GLU A 198 -3.73 -9.57 -9.68
CA GLU A 198 -2.72 -9.85 -10.69
C GLU A 198 -1.75 -10.97 -10.29
N ALA A 199 -1.52 -11.16 -8.98
CA ALA A 199 -0.64 -12.22 -8.48
C ALA A 199 -1.30 -13.61 -8.54
N LYS A 200 -2.61 -13.71 -8.29
CA LYS A 200 -3.38 -14.97 -8.34
C LYS A 200 -3.23 -15.78 -9.64
N PRO A 201 -3.32 -15.20 -10.85
CA PRO A 201 -3.14 -15.96 -12.09
C PRO A 201 -1.68 -16.35 -12.36
N MET A 202 -0.71 -15.81 -11.61
CA MET A 202 0.71 -16.16 -11.79
C MET A 202 1.10 -17.49 -11.14
N PHE A 203 0.23 -18.10 -10.34
CA PHE A 203 0.48 -19.44 -9.81
C PHE A 203 0.40 -20.47 -10.94
N PRO A 204 1.37 -21.40 -11.05
CA PRO A 204 2.27 -21.89 -10.00
C PRO A 204 3.72 -21.32 -10.03
N LYS A 205 3.94 -20.05 -10.36
CA LYS A 205 5.27 -19.43 -10.19
C LYS A 205 5.77 -19.57 -8.74
N PRO A 206 7.06 -19.88 -8.52
CA PRO A 206 7.60 -20.04 -7.18
C PRO A 206 7.59 -18.70 -6.43
N ILE A 207 7.03 -18.70 -5.22
CA ILE A 207 7.18 -17.60 -4.27
C ILE A 207 8.58 -17.70 -3.68
N GLU A 208 9.39 -16.67 -3.90
CA GLU A 208 10.72 -16.62 -3.30
C GLU A 208 10.65 -16.38 -1.80
N PHE A 209 11.66 -16.87 -1.08
CA PHE A 209 11.73 -16.81 0.38
C PHE A 209 10.64 -17.57 1.13
N ALA A 210 9.91 -18.52 0.52
CA ALA A 210 9.02 -19.47 1.22
C ALA A 210 8.06 -18.82 2.26
N SER A 211 7.48 -17.66 1.90
CA SER A 211 6.59 -16.81 2.74
C SER A 211 7.27 -15.89 3.77
N TYR A 212 8.59 -15.75 3.74
CA TYR A 212 9.31 -14.73 4.52
C TYR A 212 9.48 -13.44 3.70
N TRP A 213 9.34 -12.30 4.37
CA TRP A 213 9.50 -11.00 3.72
C TRP A 213 10.99 -10.63 3.55
N PRO A 214 11.49 -10.37 2.32
CA PRO A 214 12.92 -10.16 2.04
C PRO A 214 13.61 -9.04 2.84
N VAL A 215 12.87 -8.01 3.26
CA VAL A 215 13.44 -6.82 3.91
C VAL A 215 13.47 -6.95 5.44
N THR A 216 12.45 -7.58 6.03
CA THR A 216 12.32 -7.70 7.50
C THR A 216 12.68 -9.09 8.01
N TYR A 217 12.77 -10.10 7.13
CA TYR A 217 12.97 -11.52 7.45
C TYR A 217 11.95 -12.10 8.43
N LEU A 218 10.80 -11.44 8.57
CA LEU A 218 9.70 -11.93 9.38
C LEU A 218 8.76 -12.75 8.49
N GLU A 219 8.15 -13.76 9.09
CA GLU A 219 7.07 -14.54 8.50
C GLU A 219 5.77 -13.74 8.65
N GLY A 220 4.97 -13.68 7.58
CA GLY A 220 3.62 -13.13 7.69
C GLY A 220 2.82 -13.20 6.39
N GLU A 221 1.69 -12.52 6.39
CA GLU A 221 0.66 -12.66 5.36
C GLU A 221 1.10 -12.10 3.99
N GLN A 222 0.45 -12.60 2.95
CA GLN A 222 0.79 -12.36 1.54
C GLN A 222 0.04 -11.15 0.95
N GLU A 223 0.16 -9.98 1.59
CA GLU A 223 -0.67 -8.81 1.27
C GLU A 223 -0.06 -7.87 0.20
N PHE A 224 1.27 -7.80 0.09
CA PHE A 224 1.94 -6.85 -0.80
C PHE A 224 2.88 -7.53 -1.81
N PRO A 225 2.35 -8.01 -2.96
CA PRO A 225 3.16 -8.68 -3.98
C PRO A 225 4.01 -7.70 -4.81
N VAL A 226 5.26 -8.08 -5.05
CA VAL A 226 6.20 -7.43 -5.95
C VAL A 226 6.81 -8.46 -6.88
N GLU A 227 6.83 -8.17 -8.17
CA GLU A 227 7.50 -9.00 -9.17
C GLU A 227 8.88 -8.39 -9.49
N TYR A 228 9.93 -9.22 -9.42
CA TYR A 228 11.28 -8.82 -9.77
C TYR A 228 12.07 -10.00 -10.33
N ARG A 229 12.61 -9.88 -11.55
CA ARG A 229 13.32 -10.95 -12.28
C ARG A 229 12.52 -12.26 -12.37
N ASP A 230 11.26 -12.15 -12.79
CA ASP A 230 10.30 -13.26 -12.93
C ASP A 230 9.97 -14.01 -11.62
N LYS A 231 10.39 -13.47 -10.48
CA LYS A 231 10.13 -14.00 -9.14
C LYS A 231 9.12 -13.12 -8.40
N LEU A 232 8.25 -13.75 -7.63
CA LEU A 232 7.24 -13.08 -6.81
C LEU A 232 7.72 -13.00 -5.36
N TYR A 233 7.70 -11.79 -4.81
CA TYR A 233 8.04 -11.48 -3.42
C TYR A 233 6.82 -10.91 -2.72
N PHE A 234 6.55 -11.35 -1.49
CA PHE A 234 5.56 -10.72 -0.62
C PHE A 234 6.27 -9.89 0.45
N LEU A 235 5.65 -8.78 0.84
CA LEU A 235 6.21 -7.84 1.79
C LEU A 235 5.19 -7.52 2.89
N LEU A 236 5.69 -7.11 4.05
CA LEU A 236 4.89 -6.84 5.24
C LEU A 236 3.90 -5.69 5.04
N ASN A 237 4.42 -4.54 4.61
CA ASN A 237 3.69 -3.28 4.54
C ASN A 237 4.10 -2.52 3.27
N GLU A 238 3.30 -1.51 2.89
CA GLU A 238 3.60 -0.60 1.79
C GLU A 238 4.99 0.07 1.91
N GLU A 239 5.40 0.49 3.11
CA GLU A 239 6.71 1.12 3.31
C GLU A 239 7.88 0.17 3.00
N VAL A 240 7.69 -1.12 3.30
CA VAL A 240 8.67 -2.16 3.03
C VAL A 240 8.68 -2.48 1.53
N ARG A 241 7.51 -2.44 0.90
CA ARG A 241 7.35 -2.47 -0.56
C ARG A 241 8.15 -1.37 -1.24
N GLU A 242 7.98 -0.13 -0.81
CA GLU A 242 8.74 1.00 -1.34
C GLU A 242 10.26 0.82 -1.18
N LYS A 243 10.72 0.34 -0.02
CA LYS A 243 12.15 0.06 0.20
C LYS A 243 12.69 -0.99 -0.77
N PHE A 244 11.93 -2.05 -1.03
CA PHE A 244 12.30 -3.08 -1.99
C PHE A 244 12.31 -2.52 -3.43
N MET A 245 11.29 -1.74 -3.81
CA MET A 245 11.21 -1.12 -5.13
C MET A 245 12.38 -0.17 -5.41
N ARG A 246 12.85 0.56 -4.39
CA ARG A 246 14.01 1.46 -4.50
C ARG A 246 15.32 0.72 -4.69
N GLN A 247 15.54 -0.36 -3.96
CA GLN A 247 16.83 -1.08 -3.96
C GLN A 247 16.63 -2.60 -4.10
N PRO A 248 16.09 -3.09 -5.22
CA PRO A 248 15.76 -4.51 -5.35
C PRO A 248 17.03 -5.38 -5.37
N GLU A 249 18.14 -4.86 -5.92
CA GLU A 249 19.44 -5.54 -5.97
C GLU A 249 19.99 -5.95 -4.59
N LYS A 250 19.59 -5.22 -3.54
CA LYS A 250 20.03 -5.49 -2.18
C LYS A 250 19.31 -6.67 -1.54
N TYR A 251 18.06 -6.91 -1.94
CA TYR A 251 17.14 -7.84 -1.27
C TYR A 251 16.88 -9.14 -2.05
N TRP A 252 17.07 -9.16 -3.37
CA TRP A 252 16.68 -10.32 -4.19
C TRP A 252 17.50 -11.59 -3.96
N ASN A 253 18.80 -11.48 -3.64
CA ASN A 253 19.70 -12.64 -3.48
C ASN A 253 20.22 -12.78 -2.05
N ILE A 254 19.38 -12.48 -1.07
CA ILE A 254 19.74 -12.70 0.32
C ILE A 254 19.53 -14.17 0.65
N ARG A 255 20.58 -14.81 1.18
CA ARG A 255 20.46 -16.17 1.72
C ARG A 255 19.85 -16.10 3.10
N LEU A 256 18.72 -16.75 3.31
CA LEU A 256 18.10 -16.81 4.63
C LEU A 256 19.03 -17.52 5.63
N PRO A 257 19.02 -17.12 6.92
CA PRO A 257 19.74 -17.84 7.96
C PRO A 257 19.31 -19.31 8.03
N ASN A 258 20.23 -20.23 8.32
CA ASN A 258 19.95 -21.68 8.38
C ASN A 258 18.95 -22.11 9.47
N LYS A 259 18.58 -21.23 10.40
CA LYS A 259 17.66 -21.51 11.52
C LYS A 259 16.33 -20.78 11.30
N LEU A 260 15.60 -21.17 10.26
CA LEU A 260 14.21 -20.73 10.09
C LEU A 260 13.29 -21.58 10.95
N SER A 261 12.18 -20.98 11.39
CA SER A 261 11.07 -21.75 11.93
C SER A 261 10.61 -22.77 10.88
N PRO A 262 10.23 -23.99 11.29
CA PRO A 262 9.58 -24.91 10.37
C PRO A 262 8.33 -24.25 9.78
N PRO A 263 8.04 -24.45 8.48
CA PRO A 263 6.80 -23.94 7.89
C PRO A 263 5.60 -24.52 8.63
N LYS A 264 4.55 -23.71 8.83
CA LYS A 264 3.28 -24.13 9.45
C LYS A 264 2.46 -25.00 8.49
N THR A 265 3.01 -26.14 8.10
CA THR A 265 2.22 -27.16 7.40
C THR A 265 1.28 -27.81 8.41
N PRO A 266 0.01 -28.08 8.05
CA PRO A 266 -0.87 -28.86 8.89
C PRO A 266 -0.22 -30.23 9.14
N ILE A 267 0.18 -30.47 10.38
CA ILE A 267 0.78 -31.74 10.79
C ILE A 267 -0.34 -32.74 10.97
N ASP A 268 -0.26 -33.87 10.27
CA ASP A 268 -1.18 -34.96 10.49
C ASP A 268 -0.87 -35.63 11.83
N LEU A 269 -1.72 -35.38 12.83
CA LEU A 269 -1.54 -35.84 14.20
C LEU A 269 -1.45 -37.37 14.30
N LEU A 270 -2.14 -38.11 13.42
CA LEU A 270 -2.19 -39.57 13.47
C LEU A 270 -0.92 -40.24 12.95
N ASN A 271 -0.17 -39.53 12.10
CA ASN A 271 1.07 -40.02 11.50
C ASN A 271 2.33 -39.60 12.28
N LEU A 272 2.17 -38.93 13.44
CA LEU A 272 3.28 -38.59 14.31
C LEU A 272 3.81 -39.80 15.09
N PRO A 273 5.12 -39.87 15.34
CA PRO A 273 5.69 -40.80 16.32
C PRO A 273 5.00 -40.62 17.68
N CYS A 274 4.90 -41.69 18.47
CA CYS A 274 4.19 -41.72 19.76
C CYS A 274 4.53 -40.52 20.66
N LEU A 275 5.82 -40.15 20.76
CA LEU A 275 6.25 -38.99 21.55
C LEU A 275 5.64 -37.67 21.05
N GLY A 276 5.68 -37.43 19.74
CA GLY A 276 5.12 -36.22 19.12
C GLY A 276 3.59 -36.17 19.24
N TYR A 277 2.92 -37.32 19.11
CA TYR A 277 1.47 -37.40 19.34
C TYR A 277 1.11 -37.00 20.78
N LEU A 278 1.80 -37.55 21.78
CA LEU A 278 1.56 -37.24 23.19
C LEU A 278 1.87 -35.78 23.52
N GLU A 279 2.94 -35.24 22.94
CA GLU A 279 3.34 -33.84 23.10
C GLU A 279 2.26 -32.88 22.57
N GLN A 280 1.76 -33.11 21.36
CA GLN A 280 0.76 -32.24 20.74
C GLN A 280 -0.64 -32.39 21.34
N THR A 281 -1.01 -33.58 21.84
CA THR A 281 -2.39 -33.86 22.29
C THR A 281 -2.60 -33.70 23.80
N ILE A 282 -1.67 -34.16 24.63
CA ILE A 282 -1.89 -34.34 26.07
C ILE A 282 -0.97 -33.45 26.92
N ALA A 283 0.20 -33.04 26.40
CA ALA A 283 1.21 -32.35 27.22
C ALA A 283 0.68 -31.10 27.92
N THR A 284 -0.07 -30.24 27.22
CA THR A 284 -0.63 -29.02 27.81
C THR A 284 -1.57 -29.31 28.98
N VAL A 285 -2.35 -30.41 28.90
CA VAL A 285 -3.29 -30.82 29.94
C VAL A 285 -2.57 -31.42 31.15
N ILE A 286 -1.52 -32.22 30.91
CA ILE A 286 -0.66 -32.77 31.97
C ILE A 286 0.12 -31.67 32.68
N ILE A 287 0.70 -30.71 31.94
CA ILE A 287 1.43 -29.57 32.54
C ILE A 287 0.50 -28.79 33.46
N LYS A 288 -0.72 -28.50 33.01
CA LYS A 288 -1.74 -27.84 33.84
C LYS A 288 -2.09 -28.66 35.09
N SER A 289 -2.37 -29.96 34.94
CA SER A 289 -2.74 -30.81 36.09
C SER A 289 -1.61 -30.93 37.11
N LEU A 290 -0.36 -31.09 36.66
CA LEU A 290 0.82 -31.11 37.52
C LEU A 290 1.02 -29.78 38.25
N THR A 291 0.83 -28.66 37.55
CA THR A 291 0.96 -27.32 38.13
C THR A 291 -0.04 -27.14 39.28
N VAL A 292 -1.31 -27.50 39.06
CA VAL A 292 -2.36 -27.40 40.10
C VAL A 292 -2.12 -28.39 41.24
N THR A 293 -1.62 -29.59 40.95
CA THR A 293 -1.27 -30.57 41.99
C THR A 293 -0.12 -30.06 42.87
N GLY A 294 0.87 -29.39 42.25
CA GLY A 294 2.02 -28.81 42.95
C GLY A 294 1.66 -27.62 43.84
N THR A 295 0.64 -26.83 43.46
CA THR A 295 0.14 -25.71 44.29
C THR A 295 -0.76 -26.20 45.42
N PHE A 296 -1.69 -27.12 45.14
CA PHE A 296 -2.67 -27.61 46.11
C PHE A 296 -2.11 -28.63 47.11
N LYS A 297 -1.09 -29.42 46.71
CA LYS A 297 -0.41 -30.43 47.54
C LYS A 297 -1.38 -31.40 48.25
N PRO A 298 -2.19 -32.17 47.49
CA PRO A 298 -3.22 -33.03 48.06
C PRO A 298 -2.64 -34.15 48.93
N LYS A 299 -3.25 -34.40 50.09
CA LYS A 299 -2.98 -35.57 50.95
C LYS A 299 -4.30 -36.21 51.36
N PHE A 300 -4.55 -37.42 50.87
CA PHE A 300 -5.71 -38.21 51.26
C PHE A 300 -5.38 -39.10 52.47
N PRO A 301 -6.35 -39.35 53.37
CA PRO A 301 -6.16 -40.25 54.49
C PRO A 301 -5.71 -41.65 54.03
N PHE A 302 -4.77 -42.25 54.75
CA PHE A 302 -4.26 -43.61 54.53
C PHE A 302 -3.59 -43.87 53.17
N LEU A 303 -3.30 -42.82 52.39
CA LEU A 303 -2.59 -42.91 51.13
C LEU A 303 -1.22 -42.24 51.20
N SER A 304 -0.29 -42.74 50.40
CA SER A 304 1.01 -42.08 50.22
C SER A 304 0.83 -40.72 49.55
N ILE A 305 1.82 -39.84 49.71
CA ILE A 305 1.85 -38.52 49.06
C ILE A 305 1.80 -38.69 47.52
N GLN A 306 2.53 -39.69 47.00
CA GLN A 306 2.53 -40.03 45.58
C GLN A 306 1.16 -40.49 45.10
N ALA A 307 0.53 -41.42 45.83
CA ALA A 307 -0.81 -41.91 45.48
C ALA A 307 -1.85 -40.79 45.51
N SER A 308 -1.74 -39.89 46.50
CA SER A 308 -2.65 -38.74 46.65
C SER A 308 -2.53 -37.74 45.49
N ALA A 309 -1.30 -37.46 45.07
CA ALA A 309 -1.03 -36.61 43.91
C ALA A 309 -1.55 -37.23 42.60
N LEU A 310 -1.32 -38.53 42.39
CA LEU A 310 -1.77 -39.25 41.19
C LEU A 310 -3.30 -39.28 41.08
N ILE A 311 -4.00 -39.54 42.19
CA ILE A 311 -5.46 -39.53 42.24
C ILE A 311 -6.00 -38.14 41.90
N TYR A 312 -5.42 -37.09 42.48
CA TYR A 312 -5.82 -35.71 42.20
C TYR A 312 -5.58 -35.32 40.73
N MET A 313 -4.42 -35.67 40.18
CA MET A 313 -4.13 -35.48 38.75
C MET A 313 -5.15 -36.20 37.86
N ALA A 314 -5.49 -37.45 38.17
CA ALA A 314 -6.47 -38.22 37.41
C ALA A 314 -7.86 -37.57 37.44
N TYR A 315 -8.30 -37.07 38.61
CA TYR A 315 -9.54 -36.32 38.72
C TYR A 315 -9.51 -34.99 37.97
N HIS A 316 -8.38 -34.27 38.01
CA HIS A 316 -8.19 -33.04 37.23
C HIS A 316 -8.31 -33.32 35.73
N LEU A 317 -7.61 -34.35 35.21
CA LEU A 317 -7.71 -34.74 33.80
C LEU A 317 -9.13 -35.15 33.42
N LYS A 318 -9.84 -35.86 34.31
CA LYS A 318 -11.22 -36.27 34.09
C LYS A 318 -12.20 -35.09 34.10
N ALA A 319 -12.03 -34.15 35.02
CA ALA A 319 -12.92 -33.00 35.16
C ALA A 319 -12.78 -32.01 33.99
N TYR A 320 -11.58 -31.81 33.47
CA TYR A 320 -11.31 -30.89 32.36
C TYR A 320 -11.34 -31.56 30.98
N ASN A 321 -11.89 -32.77 30.87
CA ASN A 321 -12.08 -33.46 29.59
C ASN A 321 -13.33 -32.93 28.86
N THR A 322 -13.13 -32.10 27.83
CA THR A 322 -14.20 -31.46 27.06
C THR A 322 -15.09 -32.46 26.29
N LYS A 323 -14.64 -33.68 26.04
CA LYS A 323 -15.42 -34.73 25.33
C LYS A 323 -16.36 -35.52 26.24
N LYS A 324 -16.19 -35.41 27.56
CA LYS A 324 -17.07 -36.05 28.56
C LYS A 324 -17.44 -34.98 29.59
N GLN A 325 -18.55 -34.29 29.37
CA GLN A 325 -19.19 -33.50 30.44
C GLN A 325 -19.52 -34.45 31.59
N CYS A 326 -18.66 -34.49 32.61
CA CYS A 326 -18.87 -35.32 33.79
C CYS A 326 -19.74 -34.55 34.80
N GLU A 327 -20.96 -35.03 35.01
CA GLU A 327 -21.91 -34.59 36.06
C GLU A 327 -21.35 -34.71 37.49
N LEU A 328 -20.16 -35.29 37.67
CA LEU A 328 -19.46 -35.36 38.95
C LEU A 328 -18.93 -33.99 39.44
N ILE A 329 -18.74 -33.03 38.52
CA ILE A 329 -18.21 -31.70 38.85
C ILE A 329 -19.28 -30.88 39.58
N SER A 330 -20.55 -30.98 39.17
CA SER A 330 -21.69 -30.38 39.87
C SER A 330 -21.84 -30.94 41.29
N TYR A 331 -21.65 -32.26 41.46
CA TYR A 331 -21.72 -32.90 42.78
C TYR A 331 -20.63 -32.44 43.77
N LEU A 332 -19.40 -32.19 43.27
CA LEU A 332 -18.28 -31.71 44.11
C LEU A 332 -18.33 -30.19 44.34
N ALA A 333 -18.97 -29.42 43.44
CA ALA A 333 -19.16 -27.97 43.58
C ALA A 333 -20.29 -27.61 44.56
N GLU A 334 -21.35 -28.44 44.65
CA GLU A 334 -22.51 -28.17 45.52
C GLU A 334 -22.26 -28.41 47.02
N LYS A 335 -21.24 -29.18 47.39
CA LYS A 335 -20.89 -29.41 48.80
C LYS A 335 -19.61 -28.66 49.17
N PRO A 336 -19.71 -27.43 49.72
CA PRO A 336 -18.54 -26.74 50.24
C PRO A 336 -17.94 -27.58 51.36
N THR A 337 -16.66 -27.95 51.23
CA THR A 337 -15.88 -28.47 52.35
C THR A 337 -15.75 -27.36 53.38
N VAL A 338 -16.67 -27.38 54.36
CA VAL A 338 -16.63 -26.52 55.53
C VAL A 338 -15.28 -26.69 56.21
N ARG A 339 -14.67 -25.55 56.54
CA ARG A 339 -13.39 -25.37 57.22
C ARG A 339 -13.10 -26.46 58.27
N TYR A 340 -11.96 -27.12 58.12
CA TYR A 340 -11.41 -28.06 59.08
C TYR A 340 -11.02 -27.31 60.38
N LYS A 341 -11.69 -27.63 61.49
CA LYS A 341 -11.21 -27.40 62.87
C LYS A 341 -10.87 -28.77 63.47
N PRO A 342 -9.77 -28.92 64.23
CA PRO A 342 -9.38 -30.20 64.86
C PRO A 342 -10.15 -30.38 66.20
N PRO A 343 -10.07 -31.55 66.84
CA PRO A 343 -10.98 -32.68 66.67
C PRO A 343 -11.94 -32.83 67.87
N GLU A 344 -13.21 -33.08 67.60
CA GLU A 344 -14.06 -33.81 68.55
C GLU A 344 -14.74 -34.96 67.81
N TYR A 345 -14.57 -36.14 68.39
CA TYR A 345 -15.02 -37.43 67.91
C TYR A 345 -16.53 -37.39 67.63
N ASN A 346 -16.95 -37.58 66.37
CA ASN A 346 -18.38 -37.69 66.08
C ASN A 346 -18.70 -38.46 64.80
N VAL A 347 -19.11 -39.73 64.98
CA VAL A 347 -20.22 -40.51 64.36
C VAL A 347 -20.38 -40.55 62.82
N LYS A 348 -19.66 -39.76 62.02
CA LYS A 348 -19.79 -39.73 60.54
C LYS A 348 -18.97 -40.79 59.79
N TYR A 349 -18.40 -41.76 60.49
CA TYR A 349 -17.68 -42.88 59.87
C TYR A 349 -18.60 -43.93 59.26
N GLU A 350 -19.88 -44.00 59.64
CA GLU A 350 -20.81 -44.98 59.04
C GLU A 350 -21.13 -44.66 57.58
N THR A 351 -21.22 -43.39 57.20
CA THR A 351 -21.51 -43.00 55.81
C THR A 351 -20.33 -43.25 54.86
N PHE A 352 -19.12 -43.41 55.38
CA PHE A 352 -17.94 -43.77 54.59
C PHE A 352 -17.86 -45.28 54.32
N PHE A 353 -18.35 -46.12 55.23
CA PHE A 353 -18.38 -47.58 55.06
C PHE A 353 -19.58 -48.10 54.25
N VAL A 354 -20.68 -47.35 54.16
CA VAL A 354 -21.85 -47.73 53.32
C VAL A 354 -21.54 -47.70 51.82
N LEU A 355 -20.61 -46.85 51.35
CA LEU A 355 -20.20 -46.82 49.94
C LEU A 355 -19.21 -47.93 49.56
N ARG A 356 -18.74 -48.74 50.52
CA ARG A 356 -17.87 -49.90 50.29
C ARG A 356 -18.64 -51.14 49.79
N GLN A 357 -19.97 -51.07 49.65
CA GLN A 357 -20.81 -52.20 49.21
C GLN A 357 -20.94 -52.40 47.70
N ASN A 358 -20.31 -51.57 46.86
CA ASN A 358 -20.18 -51.90 45.44
C ASN A 358 -18.82 -52.55 45.19
N VAL A 359 -18.82 -53.86 45.38
CA VAL A 359 -17.74 -54.80 45.03
C VAL A 359 -17.31 -54.55 43.58
N PRO A 360 -16.01 -54.41 43.27
CA PRO A 360 -15.56 -54.51 41.88
C PRO A 360 -15.82 -55.93 41.40
N THR A 361 -16.70 -56.10 40.41
CA THR A 361 -16.80 -57.36 39.70
C THR A 361 -15.45 -57.65 39.05
N LEU A 362 -14.90 -58.79 39.44
CA LEU A 362 -13.70 -59.40 38.90
C LEU A 362 -13.95 -59.72 37.41
N ASN A 363 -13.61 -58.84 36.48
CA ASN A 363 -13.64 -59.13 35.04
C ASN A 363 -12.78 -58.18 34.17
N TRP A 364 -11.71 -57.62 34.75
CA TRP A 364 -10.78 -56.74 34.01
C TRP A 364 -9.32 -57.18 34.11
N LEU A 365 -9.10 -58.49 34.33
CA LEU A 365 -7.80 -59.14 34.16
C LEU A 365 -8.02 -60.49 33.47
N THR A 366 -7.93 -60.45 32.15
CA THR A 366 -7.03 -61.34 31.39
C THR A 366 -6.01 -60.46 30.72
#